data_AF-U6DGT0-F1
#
_entry.id   AF-U6DGT0-F1
#
_cell.length_a   1.000
_cell.length_b   1.000
_cell.length_c   1.000
_cell.angle_alpha   90.00
_cell.angle_beta   90.00
_cell.angle_gamma   90.00
#
_symmetry.space_group_name_H-M   'P 1'
#
loop_
_entity.id
_entity.type
_entity.pdbx_description
1 polymer ?
#
loop_
_entity_poly.entity_id
_entity_poly.type
_entity_poly.pdbx_seq_one_letter_code
_entity_poly.pdbx_strand_id
1 'polypeptide(L)'
;FVCPGTLKAIVDSPCIYEAEQKAGAWCKDPLQAADKIYFMPWTPYRTDTLIEYASLEDFQNSRQTTTYKLPNRVDGTGFVVYDGAVFFNKERTRNIVKFDLRTRIKSGEAIINYANYHDTSPYRWGGKTDIDLAVDENGLWVIYATEQNNGMIVISQLNPYTLRFEATWETVYDKRAASNAFMICGVLYVVRSVYQDNESETGKNAIDYIYNTRLNRGEYVDVPFPNQYQYIAAVDYNPRDNQLYVWNNNFILRYSLEFGPPDPAQVPTTAVTITSSAELFKTTVSTTSTTSQKGPMSTTVAGSQEGSKGTKPPPAVSTTKIPPVTNIFPLPERFCEALDARGIKWPQTQRGMMVERPCPKGTRGTASYLCMVSTGTWNPKGPDLSNCTSHWVNQLAQKIRSGENAASLANELAKHTKGPVFAGDVSSSVRLMEQLVDILDAQLQELKPSEKDSAGRSYNK
;
A
#
# COMPACT_ATOMS: atom_id res chain seq x y z
N PHE A 1 -17.53 -6.46 -5.06
CA PHE A 1 -16.55 -6.00 -6.06
C PHE A 1 -15.54 -7.12 -6.33
N VAL A 2 -14.55 -6.94 -7.22
CA VAL A 2 -13.48 -7.93 -7.44
C VAL A 2 -12.34 -7.63 -6.46
N CYS A 3 -11.79 -8.65 -5.81
CA CYS A 3 -10.68 -8.46 -4.87
C CYS A 3 -9.42 -7.95 -5.58
N PRO A 4 -8.84 -6.80 -5.18
CA PRO A 4 -7.59 -6.31 -5.76
C PRO A 4 -6.37 -7.12 -5.30
N GLY A 5 -6.47 -7.86 -4.19
CA GLY A 5 -5.45 -8.76 -3.66
C GLY A 5 -5.14 -8.50 -2.18
N THR A 6 -4.02 -9.04 -1.70
CA THR A 6 -3.56 -8.80 -0.32
C THR A 6 -2.87 -7.43 -0.24
N LEU A 7 -3.24 -6.60 0.74
CA LEU A 7 -2.61 -5.28 0.92
C LEU A 7 -1.11 -5.43 1.24
N LYS A 8 -0.28 -4.73 0.47
CA LYS A 8 1.19 -4.80 0.54
C LYS A 8 1.80 -3.50 1.06
N ALA A 9 1.31 -2.35 0.61
CA ALA A 9 1.78 -1.04 1.06
C ALA A 9 0.68 0.03 0.95
N ILE A 10 0.81 1.08 1.76
CA ILE A 10 -0.04 2.27 1.74
C ILE A 10 0.82 3.43 1.28
N VAL A 11 0.47 4.02 0.13
CA VAL A 11 1.13 5.18 -0.45
C VAL A 11 0.34 6.42 -0.03
N ASP A 12 1.01 7.34 0.66
CA ASP A 12 0.39 8.60 1.04
C ASP A 12 0.11 9.48 -0.19
N SER A 13 -0.84 10.39 -0.02
CA SER A 13 -1.28 11.31 -1.07
C SER A 13 -1.67 12.64 -0.43
N PRO A 14 -1.63 13.74 -1.21
CA PRO A 14 -1.67 15.08 -0.65
C PRO A 14 -2.95 15.35 0.13
N CYS A 15 -2.85 16.22 1.13
CA CYS A 15 -4.00 16.71 1.87
C CYS A 15 -5.02 17.34 0.92
N ILE A 16 -6.29 16.96 1.09
CA ILE A 16 -7.41 17.42 0.27
C ILE A 16 -7.98 18.71 0.84
N TYR A 17 -8.18 18.76 2.15
CA TYR A 17 -8.89 19.82 2.86
C TYR A 17 -8.49 19.81 4.35
N GLU A 18 -8.56 20.95 5.02
CA GLU A 18 -8.36 21.09 6.46
C GLU A 18 -9.70 21.47 7.11
N ALA A 19 -10.21 20.61 7.98
CA ALA A 19 -11.50 20.78 8.63
C ALA A 19 -11.38 21.56 9.95
N GLU A 20 -12.44 22.26 10.35
CA GLU A 20 -12.52 22.96 11.64
C GLU A 20 -12.47 21.98 12.84
N GLN A 21 -12.94 20.74 12.66
CA GLN A 21 -13.05 19.74 13.72
C GLN A 21 -11.86 18.77 13.72
N LYS A 22 -11.28 18.49 14.90
CA LYS A 22 -10.13 17.58 15.06
C LYS A 22 -10.42 16.15 14.59
N ALA A 23 -11.67 15.70 14.73
CA ALA A 23 -12.15 14.38 14.37
C ALA A 23 -13.45 14.45 13.56
N GLY A 24 -13.71 13.37 12.83
CA GLY A 24 -14.85 13.15 11.94
C GLY A 24 -14.57 11.95 11.05
N ALA A 25 -15.44 11.72 10.07
CA ALA A 25 -15.17 10.81 8.96
C ALA A 25 -15.70 11.38 7.64
N TRP A 26 -15.25 10.79 6.54
CA TRP A 26 -15.66 11.16 5.20
C TRP A 26 -15.53 9.96 4.26
N CYS A 27 -16.47 9.77 3.35
CA CYS A 27 -16.49 8.62 2.45
C CYS A 27 -17.24 8.93 1.14
N LYS A 28 -17.27 7.97 0.22
CA LYS A 28 -18.16 7.95 -0.95
C LYS A 28 -19.01 6.68 -0.90
N ASP A 29 -20.16 6.70 -1.56
CA ASP A 29 -20.95 5.46 -1.76
C ASP A 29 -20.30 4.61 -2.86
N PRO A 30 -19.76 3.41 -2.57
CA PRO A 30 -19.09 2.61 -3.57
C PRO A 30 -20.05 1.99 -4.59
N LEU A 31 -21.36 1.93 -4.35
CA LEU A 31 -22.34 1.40 -5.32
C LEU A 31 -22.84 2.47 -6.30
N GLN A 32 -22.89 3.75 -5.91
CA GLN A 32 -23.21 4.84 -6.82
C GLN A 32 -22.03 5.17 -7.77
N ALA A 33 -22.35 5.56 -9.00
CA ALA A 33 -21.37 6.00 -10.00
C ALA A 33 -21.11 7.52 -9.99
N ALA A 34 -21.74 8.26 -9.07
CA ALA A 34 -21.56 9.70 -8.92
C ALA A 34 -20.38 10.01 -8.00
N ASP A 35 -19.62 11.07 -8.29
CA ASP A 35 -18.47 11.52 -7.48
C ASP A 35 -18.84 12.24 -6.16
N LYS A 36 -20.02 11.90 -5.62
CA LYS A 36 -20.51 12.43 -4.36
C LYS A 36 -19.60 12.08 -3.20
N ILE A 37 -19.36 13.07 -2.34
CA ILE A 37 -18.63 12.92 -1.07
C ILE A 37 -19.60 13.15 0.08
N TYR A 38 -19.52 12.26 1.06
CA TYR A 38 -20.28 12.28 2.29
C TYR A 38 -19.35 12.63 3.45
N PHE A 39 -19.73 13.61 4.26
CA PHE A 39 -18.85 14.22 5.27
C PHE A 39 -19.60 14.41 6.59
N MET A 40 -19.01 13.92 7.69
CA MET A 40 -19.58 14.04 9.04
C MET A 40 -18.49 14.48 10.03
N PRO A 41 -18.40 15.78 10.36
CA PRO A 41 -17.49 16.26 11.40
C PRO A 41 -18.01 15.84 12.78
N TRP A 42 -17.14 15.28 13.62
CA TRP A 42 -17.51 14.79 14.94
C TRP A 42 -17.55 15.94 15.95
N THR A 43 -18.70 16.13 16.60
CA THR A 43 -18.87 17.08 17.71
C THR A 43 -19.49 16.37 18.91
N PRO A 44 -18.83 16.32 20.09
CA PRO A 44 -19.33 15.63 21.27
C PRO A 44 -20.80 15.93 21.59
N TYR A 45 -21.63 14.89 21.61
CA TYR A 45 -23.08 14.95 21.86
C TYR A 45 -23.87 15.89 20.92
N ARG A 46 -23.32 16.26 19.75
CA ARG A 46 -23.96 17.15 18.77
C ARG A 46 -23.86 16.69 17.31
N THR A 47 -23.16 15.60 17.00
CA THR A 47 -23.15 14.99 15.67
C THR A 47 -24.55 14.46 15.31
N ASP A 48 -25.29 15.18 14.46
CA ASP A 48 -26.63 14.76 14.00
C ASP A 48 -26.98 15.24 12.56
N THR A 49 -25.94 15.57 11.78
CA THR A 49 -26.06 15.98 10.37
C THR A 49 -25.00 15.31 9.51
N LEU A 50 -25.40 14.84 8.32
CA LEU A 50 -24.50 14.41 7.25
C LEU A 50 -24.50 15.47 6.13
N ILE A 51 -23.33 15.85 5.64
CA ILE A 51 -23.18 16.82 4.53
C ILE A 51 -22.83 16.06 3.25
N GLU A 52 -23.50 16.38 2.14
CA GLU A 52 -23.21 15.86 0.80
C GLU A 52 -22.63 16.97 -0.10
N TYR A 53 -21.56 16.64 -0.81
CA TYR A 53 -20.93 17.45 -1.85
C TYR A 53 -20.99 16.68 -3.18
N ALA A 54 -21.28 17.37 -4.29
CA ALA A 54 -21.43 16.74 -5.61
C ALA A 54 -20.11 16.25 -6.23
N SER A 55 -18.97 16.84 -5.83
CA SER A 55 -17.64 16.51 -6.36
C SER A 55 -16.53 16.80 -5.34
N LEU A 56 -15.33 16.32 -5.63
CA LEU A 56 -14.11 16.66 -4.88
C LEU A 56 -13.77 18.16 -4.97
N GLU A 57 -14.02 18.80 -6.10
CA GLU A 57 -13.77 20.25 -6.26
C GLU A 57 -14.74 21.07 -5.40
N ASP A 58 -16.02 20.67 -5.35
CA ASP A 58 -17.02 21.30 -4.47
C ASP A 58 -16.67 21.11 -3.00
N PHE A 59 -16.17 19.93 -2.62
CA PHE A 59 -15.68 19.65 -1.27
C PHE A 59 -14.53 20.58 -0.87
N GLN A 60 -13.49 20.70 -1.71
CA GLN A 60 -12.34 21.57 -1.44
C GLN A 60 -12.70 23.07 -1.39
N ASN A 61 -13.74 23.48 -2.12
CA ASN A 61 -14.26 24.86 -2.11
C ASN A 61 -15.41 25.09 -1.09
N SER A 62 -15.68 24.13 -0.20
CA SER A 62 -16.76 24.17 0.80
C SER A 62 -18.18 24.37 0.22
N ARG A 63 -18.40 24.03 -1.06
CA ARG A 63 -19.67 24.17 -1.80
C ARG A 63 -20.62 23.01 -1.52
N GLN A 64 -21.24 23.02 -0.34
CA GLN A 64 -22.20 22.00 0.09
C GLN A 64 -23.37 21.87 -0.90
N THR A 65 -23.71 20.64 -1.28
CA THR A 65 -24.82 20.35 -2.20
C THR A 65 -26.13 20.12 -1.47
N THR A 66 -26.11 19.34 -0.38
CA THR A 66 -27.24 19.26 0.56
C THR A 66 -26.79 18.78 1.94
N THR A 67 -27.59 19.08 2.96
CA THR A 67 -27.34 18.65 4.34
C THR A 67 -28.53 17.84 4.85
N TYR A 68 -28.26 16.62 5.30
CA TYR A 68 -29.23 15.69 5.83
C TYR A 68 -29.26 15.80 7.35
N LYS A 69 -30.41 16.17 7.92
CA LYS A 69 -30.66 16.05 9.36
C LYS A 69 -30.97 14.59 9.70
N LEU A 70 -30.17 13.99 10.56
CA LEU A 70 -30.33 12.60 10.97
C LEU A 70 -31.45 12.47 12.03
N PRO A 71 -32.16 11.34 12.09
CA PRO A 71 -33.28 11.14 13.02
C PRO A 71 -32.83 10.91 14.47
N ASN A 72 -31.54 10.63 14.68
CA ASN A 72 -30.89 10.39 15.97
C ASN A 72 -29.47 10.99 15.92
N ARG A 73 -28.88 11.29 17.09
CA ARG A 73 -27.46 11.67 17.17
C ARG A 73 -26.56 10.44 16.90
N VAL A 74 -25.33 10.70 16.52
CA VAL A 74 -24.31 9.71 16.15
C VAL A 74 -23.25 9.62 17.25
N ASP A 75 -22.92 8.39 17.68
CA ASP A 75 -21.71 8.12 18.45
C ASP A 75 -20.57 7.71 17.49
N GLY A 76 -19.35 8.13 17.80
CA GLY A 76 -18.16 7.79 17.02
C GLY A 76 -18.05 8.49 15.67
N THR A 77 -17.11 7.99 14.86
CA THR A 77 -16.81 8.44 13.50
C THR A 77 -17.15 7.39 12.44
N GLY A 78 -17.40 6.14 12.84
CA GLY A 78 -17.68 5.01 11.93
C GLY A 78 -19.05 5.04 11.29
N PHE A 79 -19.24 5.90 10.29
CA PHE A 79 -20.43 5.91 9.43
C PHE A 79 -20.03 5.57 7.99
N VAL A 80 -20.91 4.86 7.28
CA VAL A 80 -20.71 4.56 5.85
C VAL A 80 -21.96 4.87 5.06
N VAL A 81 -21.79 5.17 3.76
CA VAL A 81 -22.91 5.26 2.81
C VAL A 81 -22.81 4.10 1.83
N TYR A 82 -23.93 3.40 1.65
CA TYR A 82 -24.02 2.20 0.81
C TYR A 82 -25.41 2.12 0.17
N ASP A 83 -25.46 2.05 -1.16
CA ASP A 83 -26.69 1.96 -1.96
C ASP A 83 -27.72 3.08 -1.65
N GLY A 84 -27.23 4.33 -1.56
CA GLY A 84 -28.04 5.51 -1.30
C GLY A 84 -28.58 5.63 0.14
N ALA A 85 -28.12 4.79 1.07
CA ALA A 85 -28.46 4.88 2.48
C ALA A 85 -27.20 5.08 3.35
N VAL A 86 -27.30 5.95 4.35
CA VAL A 86 -26.27 6.07 5.40
C VAL A 86 -26.57 5.10 6.53
N PHE A 87 -25.51 4.45 7.02
CA PHE A 87 -25.49 3.58 8.18
C PHE A 87 -24.60 4.22 9.25
N PHE A 88 -25.07 4.30 10.49
CA PHE A 88 -24.33 4.92 11.60
C PHE A 88 -24.68 4.31 12.96
N ASN A 89 -23.77 4.39 13.93
CA ASN A 89 -24.06 4.03 15.31
C ASN A 89 -24.86 5.14 16.01
N LYS A 90 -26.02 4.78 16.56
CA LYS A 90 -26.95 5.69 17.24
C LYS A 90 -26.46 5.97 18.66
N GLU A 91 -26.36 7.26 19.02
CA GLU A 91 -25.88 7.74 20.32
C GLU A 91 -26.45 6.95 21.51
N ARG A 92 -25.56 6.52 22.41
CA ARG A 92 -25.84 5.76 23.64
C ARG A 92 -26.58 4.44 23.40
N THR A 93 -26.36 3.80 22.25
CA THR A 93 -26.90 2.46 21.96
C THR A 93 -25.90 1.58 21.19
N ARG A 94 -26.08 0.26 21.29
CA ARG A 94 -25.41 -0.73 20.42
C ARG A 94 -26.12 -0.95 19.09
N ASN A 95 -26.76 0.10 18.56
CA ASN A 95 -27.67 -0.02 17.42
C ASN A 95 -27.09 0.67 16.18
N ILE A 96 -27.27 0.05 15.02
CA ILE A 96 -27.01 0.65 13.70
C ILE A 96 -28.33 1.16 13.14
N VAL A 97 -28.39 2.44 12.78
CA VAL A 97 -29.55 3.02 12.08
C VAL A 97 -29.26 3.09 10.59
N LYS A 98 -30.22 2.65 9.76
CA LYS A 98 -30.22 2.87 8.31
C LYS A 98 -31.16 4.03 7.96
N PHE A 99 -30.65 4.99 7.18
CA PHE A 99 -31.40 6.16 6.73
C PHE A 99 -31.23 6.35 5.22
N ASP A 100 -32.33 6.28 4.46
CA ASP A 100 -32.33 6.43 3.00
C ASP A 100 -32.21 7.93 2.65
N LEU A 101 -31.14 8.32 1.94
CA LEU A 101 -30.78 9.71 1.69
C LEU A 101 -31.71 10.38 0.66
N ARG A 102 -32.32 9.60 -0.23
CA ARG A 102 -33.20 10.07 -1.31
C ARG A 102 -34.58 10.45 -0.80
N THR A 103 -35.12 9.66 0.12
CA THR A 103 -36.44 9.85 0.77
C THR A 103 -36.34 10.58 2.12
N ARG A 104 -35.14 10.63 2.71
CA ARG A 104 -34.84 11.27 4.01
C ARG A 104 -35.60 10.63 5.17
N ILE A 105 -35.81 9.32 5.12
CA ILE A 105 -36.48 8.53 6.16
C ILE A 105 -35.53 7.51 6.79
N LYS A 106 -35.77 7.22 8.07
CA LYS A 106 -35.21 6.04 8.74
C LYS A 106 -35.84 4.79 8.15
N SER A 107 -35.06 4.01 7.40
CA SER A 107 -35.50 2.79 6.74
C SER A 107 -35.26 1.52 7.56
N GLY A 108 -34.49 1.60 8.66
CA GLY A 108 -34.43 0.54 9.66
C GLY A 108 -33.50 0.81 10.84
N GLU A 109 -33.45 -0.14 11.78
CA GLU A 109 -32.54 -0.15 12.92
C GLU A 109 -32.18 -1.61 13.27
N ALA A 110 -30.89 -1.93 13.37
CA ALA A 110 -30.38 -3.20 13.87
C ALA A 110 -29.83 -3.04 15.29
N ILE A 111 -29.92 -4.09 16.10
CA ILE A 111 -29.27 -4.18 17.42
C ILE A 111 -28.11 -5.17 17.27
N ILE A 112 -26.87 -4.73 17.48
CA ILE A 112 -25.72 -5.64 17.51
C ILE A 112 -25.76 -6.39 18.83
N ASN A 113 -25.73 -7.72 18.82
CA ASN A 113 -25.77 -8.50 20.05
C ASN A 113 -24.47 -8.33 20.85
N TYR A 114 -24.63 -8.11 22.16
CA TYR A 114 -23.55 -7.97 23.15
C TYR A 114 -22.48 -6.88 22.91
N ALA A 115 -22.61 -6.06 21.86
CA ALA A 115 -21.62 -5.02 21.58
C ALA A 115 -21.55 -3.96 22.68
N ASN A 116 -20.31 -3.57 22.99
CA ASN A 116 -19.97 -2.46 23.84
C ASN A 116 -20.20 -1.14 23.09
N TYR A 117 -20.55 -0.07 23.80
CA TYR A 117 -20.87 1.22 23.19
C TYR A 117 -20.60 2.39 24.15
N HIS A 118 -20.49 3.60 23.59
CA HIS A 118 -20.36 4.87 24.31
C HIS A 118 -19.13 4.99 25.25
N ASP A 119 -17.93 4.93 24.68
CA ASP A 119 -16.60 4.89 25.33
C ASP A 119 -16.36 3.66 26.24
N THR A 120 -17.10 2.57 26.04
CA THR A 120 -16.87 1.28 26.71
C THR A 120 -15.77 0.47 26.01
N SER A 121 -15.73 0.46 24.68
CA SER A 121 -14.64 -0.13 23.87
C SER A 121 -14.36 0.66 22.57
N PRO A 122 -14.08 1.97 22.67
CA PRO A 122 -13.70 2.80 21.53
C PRO A 122 -12.32 2.40 21.01
N TYR A 123 -11.93 2.97 19.88
CA TYR A 123 -10.52 3.03 19.50
C TYR A 123 -9.71 3.89 20.48
N ARG A 124 -8.38 3.85 20.31
CA ARG A 124 -7.38 4.46 21.20
C ARG A 124 -7.61 5.95 21.53
N TRP A 125 -8.21 6.72 20.64
CA TRP A 125 -8.50 8.15 20.86
C TRP A 125 -9.81 8.42 21.63
N GLY A 126 -10.61 7.38 21.90
CA GLY A 126 -11.95 7.51 22.48
C GLY A 126 -12.99 7.88 21.43
N GLY A 127 -13.66 9.01 21.63
CA GLY A 127 -14.58 9.57 20.64
C GLY A 127 -15.95 8.87 20.53
N LYS A 128 -16.24 7.88 21.39
CA LYS A 128 -17.39 6.96 21.28
C LYS A 128 -17.34 6.10 20.01
N THR A 129 -16.13 5.83 19.50
CA THR A 129 -15.85 5.00 18.31
C THR A 129 -16.00 3.50 18.57
N ASP A 130 -16.86 3.11 19.49
CA ASP A 130 -17.01 1.72 19.98
C ASP A 130 -17.43 0.75 18.89
N ILE A 131 -18.30 1.22 18.01
CA ILE A 131 -18.89 0.50 16.89
C ILE A 131 -18.51 1.27 15.64
N ASP A 132 -17.89 0.58 14.71
CA ASP A 132 -17.37 1.11 13.46
C ASP A 132 -17.96 0.32 12.28
N LEU A 133 -18.20 0.98 11.16
CA LEU A 133 -18.84 0.39 9.98
C LEU A 133 -17.83 0.39 8.83
N ALA A 134 -17.73 -0.72 8.12
CA ALA A 134 -16.80 -0.85 6.99
C ALA A 134 -17.48 -1.45 5.76
N VAL A 135 -17.00 -1.07 4.57
CA VAL A 135 -17.50 -1.61 3.29
C VAL A 135 -16.33 -2.15 2.48
N ASP A 136 -16.50 -3.33 1.89
CA ASP A 136 -15.49 -3.95 1.04
C ASP A 136 -16.12 -4.69 -0.17
N GLU A 137 -15.32 -5.54 -0.83
CA GLU A 137 -15.74 -6.36 -1.95
C GLU A 137 -16.89 -7.32 -1.64
N ASN A 138 -16.95 -7.82 -0.40
CA ASN A 138 -17.89 -8.84 0.07
C ASN A 138 -19.18 -8.23 0.67
N GLY A 139 -19.18 -6.95 1.07
CA GLY A 139 -20.39 -6.23 1.48
C GLY A 139 -20.17 -5.21 2.59
N LEU A 140 -21.15 -5.15 3.51
CA LEU A 140 -21.18 -4.26 4.67
C LEU A 140 -20.81 -5.03 5.95
N TRP A 141 -19.97 -4.42 6.77
CA TRP A 141 -19.39 -5.00 7.98
C TRP A 141 -19.56 -4.08 9.18
N VAL A 142 -19.55 -4.67 10.37
CA VAL A 142 -19.53 -3.95 11.65
C VAL A 142 -18.34 -4.45 12.46
N ILE A 143 -17.46 -3.52 12.86
CA ILE A 143 -16.27 -3.76 13.68
C ILE A 143 -16.56 -3.18 15.07
N TYR A 144 -16.56 -4.03 16.10
CA TYR A 144 -16.93 -3.65 17.47
C TYR A 144 -16.12 -4.47 18.47
N ALA A 145 -16.48 -4.42 19.75
CA ALA A 145 -15.96 -5.33 20.77
C ALA A 145 -17.07 -5.71 21.76
N THR A 146 -16.85 -6.78 22.52
CA THR A 146 -17.80 -7.30 23.52
C THR A 146 -17.08 -7.55 24.85
N GLU A 147 -17.80 -7.49 25.97
CA GLU A 147 -17.26 -7.93 27.27
C GLU A 147 -16.92 -9.43 27.26
N GLN A 148 -17.69 -10.25 26.51
CA GLN A 148 -17.47 -11.69 26.36
C GLN A 148 -16.13 -12.01 25.71
N ASN A 149 -15.71 -11.23 24.71
CA ASN A 149 -14.39 -11.33 24.07
C ASN A 149 -13.35 -10.43 24.76
N ASN A 150 -13.52 -10.10 26.05
CA ASN A 150 -12.60 -9.30 26.87
C ASN A 150 -12.21 -7.92 26.27
N GLY A 151 -13.10 -7.28 25.50
CA GLY A 151 -12.80 -6.03 24.80
C GLY A 151 -11.99 -6.16 23.51
N MET A 152 -11.63 -7.39 23.11
CA MET A 152 -10.99 -7.67 21.84
C MET A 152 -11.99 -7.53 20.68
N ILE A 153 -11.48 -7.15 19.50
CA ILE A 153 -12.30 -6.83 18.32
C ILE A 153 -13.14 -8.05 17.93
N VAL A 154 -14.42 -7.80 17.65
CA VAL A 154 -15.38 -8.71 17.05
C VAL A 154 -15.86 -8.06 15.76
N ILE A 155 -15.91 -8.84 14.67
CA ILE A 155 -16.40 -8.40 13.37
C ILE A 155 -17.63 -9.20 12.98
N SER A 156 -18.64 -8.53 12.41
CA SER A 156 -19.84 -9.19 11.88
C SER A 156 -20.18 -8.67 10.48
N GLN A 157 -20.61 -9.58 9.61
CA GLN A 157 -21.16 -9.23 8.30
C GLN A 157 -22.64 -8.84 8.46
N LEU A 158 -23.03 -7.67 7.95
CA LEU A 158 -24.36 -7.10 8.13
C LEU A 158 -25.05 -6.96 6.76
N ASN A 159 -26.15 -7.67 6.56
CA ASN A 159 -26.93 -7.57 5.34
C ASN A 159 -27.54 -6.16 5.19
N PRO A 160 -27.14 -5.35 4.18
CA PRO A 160 -27.53 -3.94 4.10
C PRO A 160 -29.01 -3.73 3.76
N TYR A 161 -29.72 -4.77 3.29
CA TYR A 161 -31.13 -4.71 2.90
C TYR A 161 -32.08 -5.17 4.02
N THR A 162 -31.73 -6.26 4.71
CA THR A 162 -32.56 -6.87 5.77
C THR A 162 -32.14 -6.49 7.18
N LEU A 163 -30.97 -5.85 7.34
CA LEU A 163 -30.37 -5.48 8.63
C LEU A 163 -30.15 -6.67 9.58
N ARG A 164 -29.90 -7.85 9.02
CA ARG A 164 -29.56 -9.08 9.75
C ARG A 164 -28.05 -9.30 9.71
N PHE A 165 -27.50 -9.81 10.81
CA PHE A 165 -26.13 -10.29 10.85
C PHE A 165 -26.08 -11.70 10.24
N GLU A 166 -25.16 -11.91 9.31
CA GLU A 166 -25.05 -13.14 8.52
C GLU A 166 -24.00 -14.10 9.10
N ALA A 167 -22.91 -13.55 9.63
CA ALA A 167 -21.87 -14.26 10.35
C ALA A 167 -21.09 -13.29 11.27
N THR A 168 -20.41 -13.84 12.27
CA THR A 168 -19.66 -13.13 13.32
C THR A 168 -18.36 -13.87 13.61
N TRP A 169 -17.26 -13.13 13.79
CA TRP A 169 -15.93 -13.64 14.09
C TRP A 169 -15.31 -12.89 15.28
N GLU A 170 -14.75 -13.63 16.22
CA GLU A 170 -14.02 -13.10 17.37
C GLU A 170 -12.52 -13.08 17.05
N THR A 171 -11.85 -11.96 17.31
CA THR A 171 -10.40 -11.77 17.13
C THR A 171 -9.68 -11.69 18.47
N VAL A 172 -8.35 -11.77 18.46
CA VAL A 172 -7.49 -11.73 19.66
C VAL A 172 -6.80 -10.38 19.89
N TYR A 173 -7.34 -9.30 19.32
CA TYR A 173 -6.72 -7.96 19.36
C TYR A 173 -7.59 -6.97 20.13
N ASP A 174 -7.07 -6.35 21.19
CA ASP A 174 -7.76 -5.31 21.98
C ASP A 174 -8.16 -4.09 21.13
N LYS A 175 -9.47 -3.77 21.10
CA LYS A 175 -9.98 -2.64 20.32
C LYS A 175 -9.48 -1.28 20.84
N ARG A 176 -9.18 -1.15 22.13
CA ARG A 176 -8.60 0.08 22.71
C ARG A 176 -7.14 0.29 22.31
N ALA A 177 -6.42 -0.78 21.94
CA ALA A 177 -5.06 -0.72 21.40
C ALA A 177 -5.00 -0.44 19.87
N ALA A 178 -6.14 -0.41 19.18
CA ALA A 178 -6.27 0.00 17.78
C ALA A 178 -6.50 1.51 17.66
N SER A 179 -5.85 2.17 16.71
CA SER A 179 -6.13 3.55 16.32
C SER A 179 -7.39 3.65 15.45
N ASN A 180 -7.54 2.71 14.50
CA ASN A 180 -8.73 2.47 13.69
C ASN A 180 -8.59 1.08 13.02
N ALA A 181 -9.59 0.58 12.30
CA ALA A 181 -9.50 -0.67 11.54
C ALA A 181 -10.48 -0.69 10.35
N PHE A 182 -10.13 -1.39 9.27
CA PHE A 182 -10.93 -1.46 8.04
C PHE A 182 -10.94 -2.87 7.43
N MET A 183 -11.83 -3.11 6.46
CA MET A 183 -11.98 -4.40 5.76
C MET A 183 -11.54 -4.29 4.29
N ILE A 184 -10.82 -5.30 3.77
CA ILE A 184 -10.63 -5.52 2.32
C ILE A 184 -10.75 -7.03 2.03
N CYS A 185 -11.56 -7.42 1.05
CA CYS A 185 -11.85 -8.80 0.64
C CYS A 185 -12.31 -9.78 1.74
N GLY A 186 -12.82 -9.28 2.88
CA GLY A 186 -13.15 -10.07 4.07
C GLY A 186 -11.97 -10.25 5.03
N VAL A 187 -10.87 -9.53 4.82
CA VAL A 187 -9.75 -9.45 5.75
C VAL A 187 -9.84 -8.13 6.50
N LEU A 188 -9.90 -8.19 7.83
CA LEU A 188 -9.74 -7.05 8.73
C LEU A 188 -8.26 -6.63 8.74
N TYR A 189 -8.00 -5.32 8.69
CA TYR A 189 -6.69 -4.72 8.87
C TYR A 189 -6.77 -3.72 10.02
N VAL A 190 -5.97 -3.92 11.06
CA VAL A 190 -6.01 -3.10 12.29
C VAL A 190 -4.81 -2.17 12.34
N VAL A 191 -5.07 -0.86 12.40
CA VAL A 191 -4.05 0.19 12.44
C VAL A 191 -3.64 0.48 13.87
N ARG A 192 -2.34 0.46 14.16
CA ARG A 192 -1.73 0.99 15.39
C ARG A 192 -0.82 2.17 15.04
N SER A 193 -0.96 3.25 15.80
CA SER A 193 -0.28 4.51 15.53
C SER A 193 -0.03 5.32 16.80
N VAL A 194 0.98 6.20 16.75
CA VAL A 194 1.31 7.14 17.82
C VAL A 194 0.31 8.29 17.81
N TYR A 195 -0.15 8.67 19.01
CA TYR A 195 -0.95 9.88 19.23
C TYR A 195 -0.11 10.96 19.92
N GLN A 196 -0.35 12.21 19.54
CA GLN A 196 0.42 13.39 19.98
C GLN A 196 0.60 13.49 21.51
N ASP A 197 -0.40 13.06 22.28
CA ASP A 197 -0.43 13.19 23.74
C ASP A 197 0.33 12.06 24.49
N ASN A 198 0.90 11.07 23.79
CA ASN A 198 1.57 9.90 24.36
C ASN A 198 3.11 9.94 24.19
N GLU A 199 3.81 10.73 25.00
CA GLU A 199 5.29 10.82 24.97
C GLU A 199 6.02 9.50 25.32
N SER A 200 5.31 8.50 25.88
CA SER A 200 5.88 7.29 26.48
C SER A 200 5.97 6.06 25.56
N GLU A 201 5.39 6.10 24.37
CA GLU A 201 5.39 4.94 23.46
C GLU A 201 6.43 5.04 22.35
N THR A 202 7.29 4.01 22.26
CA THR A 202 8.06 3.66 21.05
C THR A 202 7.16 3.05 19.97
N GLY A 203 5.98 3.64 19.75
CA GLY A 203 4.97 3.14 18.83
C GLY A 203 5.42 3.22 17.37
N LYS A 204 5.23 2.12 16.64
CA LYS A 204 5.24 2.15 15.18
C LYS A 204 3.92 2.76 14.68
N ASN A 205 3.97 3.36 13.49
CA ASN A 205 2.77 3.67 12.71
C ASN A 205 2.63 2.59 11.63
N ALA A 206 1.80 1.58 11.88
CA ALA A 206 1.67 0.40 11.04
C ALA A 206 0.27 -0.21 11.17
N ILE A 207 -0.14 -0.98 10.16
CA ILE A 207 -1.04 -2.11 10.39
C ILE A 207 -0.16 -3.21 10.96
N ASP A 208 -0.47 -3.67 12.18
CA ASP A 208 0.30 -4.69 12.88
C ASP A 208 -0.48 -5.98 13.15
N TYR A 209 -1.78 -6.02 12.82
CA TYR A 209 -2.61 -7.22 12.88
C TYR A 209 -3.63 -7.26 11.74
N ILE A 210 -3.86 -8.47 11.22
CA ILE A 210 -4.90 -8.79 10.25
C ILE A 210 -5.75 -9.98 10.72
N TYR A 211 -7.01 -10.06 10.28
CA TYR A 211 -7.87 -11.24 10.51
C TYR A 211 -8.64 -11.62 9.25
N ASN A 212 -8.41 -12.82 8.72
CA ASN A 212 -9.07 -13.33 7.51
C ASN A 212 -10.32 -14.13 7.88
N THR A 213 -11.50 -13.60 7.57
CA THR A 213 -12.81 -14.22 7.88
C THR A 213 -13.08 -15.53 7.14
N ARG A 214 -12.40 -15.78 6.00
CA ARG A 214 -12.53 -17.04 5.26
C ARG A 214 -11.68 -18.16 5.86
N LEU A 215 -10.58 -17.81 6.51
CA LEU A 215 -9.66 -18.75 7.15
C LEU A 215 -9.86 -18.86 8.68
N ASN A 216 -10.73 -18.02 9.26
CA ASN A 216 -10.94 -17.88 10.71
C ASN A 216 -9.62 -17.68 11.49
N ARG A 217 -8.67 -16.95 10.89
CA ARG A 217 -7.29 -16.84 11.37
C ARG A 217 -6.84 -15.38 11.40
N GLY A 218 -6.32 -14.97 12.54
CA GLY A 218 -5.63 -13.70 12.71
C GLY A 218 -4.11 -13.86 12.76
N GLU A 219 -3.38 -12.90 12.21
CA GLU A 219 -1.92 -12.89 12.11
C GLU A 219 -1.36 -11.50 12.39
N TYR A 220 -0.17 -11.43 12.99
CA TYR A 220 0.56 -10.17 13.18
C TYR A 220 1.43 -9.86 11.97
N VAL A 221 1.45 -8.59 11.57
CA VAL A 221 2.17 -8.07 10.39
C VAL A 221 2.94 -6.79 10.75
N ASP A 222 3.58 -6.16 9.77
CA ASP A 222 4.30 -4.87 9.96
C ASP A 222 4.23 -4.07 8.65
N VAL A 223 3.02 -3.64 8.27
CA VAL A 223 2.78 -2.85 7.05
C VAL A 223 2.73 -1.36 7.43
N PRO A 224 3.69 -0.52 7.00
CA PRO A 224 3.75 0.89 7.40
C PRO A 224 2.47 1.66 7.07
N PHE A 225 1.98 2.45 8.04
CA PHE A 225 0.78 3.28 7.90
C PHE A 225 1.14 4.77 8.01
N PRO A 226 0.80 5.63 7.03
CA PRO A 226 1.10 7.06 7.11
C PRO A 226 0.32 7.77 8.22
N ASN A 227 1.04 8.32 9.19
CA ASN A 227 0.47 9.08 10.31
C ASN A 227 1.22 10.41 10.50
N GLN A 228 1.14 11.28 9.50
CA GLN A 228 1.89 12.55 9.49
C GLN A 228 1.46 13.52 10.60
N TYR A 229 0.20 13.45 11.06
CA TYR A 229 -0.38 14.43 11.98
C TYR A 229 -0.76 13.89 13.37
N GLN A 230 -0.45 12.62 13.67
CA GLN A 230 -0.50 12.03 15.01
C GLN A 230 -1.88 12.08 15.73
N TYR A 231 -2.99 12.05 14.98
CA TYR A 231 -4.34 11.89 15.54
C TYR A 231 -5.31 11.26 14.52
N ILE A 232 -5.13 9.97 14.21
CA ILE A 232 -6.06 9.23 13.34
C ILE A 232 -7.43 9.15 14.03
N ALA A 233 -8.47 9.62 13.34
CA ALA A 233 -9.86 9.64 13.81
C ALA A 233 -10.79 8.66 13.05
N ALA A 234 -10.51 8.42 11.76
CA ALA A 234 -11.22 7.48 10.88
C ALA A 234 -10.31 7.02 9.72
N VAL A 235 -10.52 5.78 9.23
CA VAL A 235 -9.84 5.16 8.07
C VAL A 235 -10.83 4.26 7.32
N ASP A 236 -11.67 4.85 6.47
CA ASP A 236 -12.67 4.13 5.69
C ASP A 236 -12.07 3.53 4.40
N TYR A 237 -12.37 2.26 4.07
CA TYR A 237 -12.02 1.67 2.78
C TYR A 237 -13.13 1.86 1.74
N ASN A 238 -12.73 2.00 0.46
CA ASN A 238 -13.65 2.08 -0.67
C ASN A 238 -13.30 1.04 -1.75
N PRO A 239 -14.13 0.00 -1.97
CA PRO A 239 -13.87 -1.06 -2.95
C PRO A 239 -14.12 -0.66 -4.42
N ARG A 240 -14.54 0.58 -4.71
CA ARG A 240 -14.69 1.10 -6.08
C ARG A 240 -13.40 1.70 -6.64
N ASP A 241 -12.68 2.46 -5.82
CA ASP A 241 -11.42 3.13 -6.21
C ASP A 241 -10.18 2.54 -5.52
N ASN A 242 -10.40 1.61 -4.58
CA ASN A 242 -9.39 0.91 -3.78
C ASN A 242 -8.51 1.85 -2.95
N GLN A 243 -9.06 2.99 -2.49
CA GLN A 243 -8.38 3.98 -1.66
C GLN A 243 -8.87 3.96 -0.21
N LEU A 244 -8.05 4.46 0.71
CA LEU A 244 -8.46 4.77 2.09
C LEU A 244 -8.85 6.24 2.21
N TYR A 245 -9.97 6.50 2.85
CA TYR A 245 -10.53 7.80 3.17
C TYR A 245 -10.25 8.07 4.65
N VAL A 246 -9.31 8.98 4.93
CA VAL A 246 -8.68 9.14 6.24
C VAL A 246 -8.95 10.52 6.82
N TRP A 247 -9.21 10.56 8.12
CA TRP A 247 -9.24 11.79 8.92
C TRP A 247 -8.11 11.73 9.94
N ASN A 248 -7.17 12.67 9.89
CA ASN A 248 -6.01 12.71 10.79
C ASN A 248 -5.74 14.15 11.26
N ASN A 249 -6.05 14.44 12.52
CA ASN A 249 -5.82 15.72 13.20
C ASN A 249 -6.26 16.95 12.37
N ASN A 250 -7.58 17.16 12.21
CA ASN A 250 -8.19 18.15 11.30
C ASN A 250 -7.99 17.89 9.79
N PHE A 251 -6.92 17.23 9.34
CA PHE A 251 -6.64 17.05 7.91
C PHE A 251 -7.43 15.90 7.29
N ILE A 252 -8.00 16.18 6.12
CA ILE A 252 -8.75 15.25 5.29
C ILE A 252 -7.81 14.68 4.22
N LEU A 253 -7.53 13.39 4.34
CA LEU A 253 -6.48 12.70 3.61
C LEU A 253 -7.05 11.51 2.85
N ARG A 254 -6.45 11.19 1.70
CA ARG A 254 -6.77 9.98 0.94
C ARG A 254 -5.49 9.24 0.66
N TYR A 255 -5.40 7.96 0.97
CA TYR A 255 -4.22 7.14 0.70
C TYR A 255 -4.51 6.13 -0.40
N SER A 256 -3.53 5.91 -1.28
CA SER A 256 -3.62 4.90 -2.35
C SER A 256 -2.98 3.59 -1.88
N LEU A 257 -3.52 2.46 -2.34
CA LEU A 257 -3.10 1.14 -1.87
C LEU A 257 -2.36 0.35 -2.96
N GLU A 258 -1.22 -0.23 -2.59
CA GLU A 258 -0.56 -1.26 -3.39
C GLU A 258 -0.97 -2.64 -2.91
N PHE A 259 -1.43 -3.49 -3.83
CA PHE A 259 -1.78 -4.88 -3.57
C PHE A 259 -0.71 -5.82 -4.13
N GLY A 260 -0.45 -6.91 -3.40
CA GLY A 260 0.23 -8.08 -3.94
C GLY A 260 -0.74 -8.92 -4.79
N PRO A 261 -0.27 -10.05 -5.36
CA PRO A 261 -1.20 -11.03 -5.93
C PRO A 261 -2.23 -11.46 -4.87
N PRO A 262 -3.49 -11.75 -5.27
CA PRO A 262 -4.46 -12.32 -4.35
C PRO A 262 -3.93 -13.63 -3.75
N ASP A 263 -4.25 -13.85 -2.48
CA ASP A 263 -3.99 -15.10 -1.76
C ASP A 263 -4.50 -16.29 -2.60
N PRO A 264 -3.74 -17.41 -2.76
CA PRO A 264 -4.22 -18.60 -3.45
C PRO A 264 -5.61 -19.09 -3.00
N ALA A 265 -6.03 -18.84 -1.75
CA ALA A 265 -7.37 -19.13 -1.25
C ALA A 265 -8.49 -18.20 -1.79
N GLN A 266 -8.17 -17.19 -2.60
CA GLN A 266 -9.10 -16.23 -3.19
C GLN A 266 -9.42 -16.52 -4.66
N VAL A 267 -8.74 -17.46 -5.32
CA VAL A 267 -8.94 -17.76 -6.76
C VAL A 267 -10.14 -18.70 -6.96
N PRO A 268 -11.22 -18.30 -7.66
CA PRO A 268 -12.28 -19.22 -8.07
C PRO A 268 -11.79 -20.08 -9.24
N THR A 269 -11.99 -21.40 -9.18
CA THR A 269 -11.54 -22.37 -10.21
C THR A 269 -12.42 -22.35 -11.47
N THR A 270 -12.59 -21.17 -12.09
CA THR A 270 -13.40 -20.96 -13.31
C THR A 270 -12.87 -19.82 -14.18
N ALA A 271 -11.60 -19.93 -14.60
CA ALA A 271 -11.04 -19.13 -15.70
C ALA A 271 -10.92 -20.01 -16.96
N VAL A 272 -11.99 -20.06 -17.77
CA VAL A 272 -11.96 -20.75 -19.07
C VAL A 272 -11.04 -19.98 -20.02
N THR A 273 -10.05 -20.67 -20.60
CA THR A 273 -9.08 -20.07 -21.52
C THR A 273 -9.73 -19.57 -22.81
N ILE A 274 -10.00 -18.27 -22.89
CA ILE A 274 -10.34 -17.59 -24.15
C ILE A 274 -9.09 -16.88 -24.66
N THR A 275 -8.32 -17.58 -25.48
CA THR A 275 -7.10 -17.06 -26.12
C THR A 275 -7.47 -16.03 -27.19
N SER A 276 -7.51 -14.75 -26.83
CA SER A 276 -7.71 -13.66 -27.80
C SER A 276 -6.39 -13.28 -28.47
N SER A 277 -6.21 -13.70 -29.72
CA SER A 277 -5.11 -13.26 -30.58
C SER A 277 -5.35 -11.84 -31.09
N ALA A 278 -4.44 -10.91 -30.77
CA ALA A 278 -4.43 -9.54 -31.30
C ALA A 278 -3.08 -9.23 -31.98
N GLU A 279 -3.12 -8.41 -33.02
CA GLU A 279 -2.06 -8.35 -34.04
C GLU A 279 -0.97 -7.28 -33.80
N LEU A 280 0.14 -7.42 -34.52
CA LEU A 280 1.22 -6.41 -34.55
C LEU A 280 0.75 -5.10 -35.19
N PHE A 281 0.71 -4.02 -34.39
CA PHE A 281 0.79 -2.65 -34.91
C PHE A 281 2.18 -2.08 -34.66
N LYS A 282 2.86 -1.70 -35.76
CA LYS A 282 4.13 -0.96 -35.72
C LYS A 282 3.84 0.54 -35.74
N THR A 283 4.36 1.28 -34.77
CA THR A 283 4.30 2.75 -34.77
C THR A 283 5.68 3.32 -35.10
N THR A 284 5.78 4.00 -36.24
CA THR A 284 7.01 4.65 -36.71
C THR A 284 7.24 5.97 -35.97
N VAL A 285 8.41 6.17 -35.38
CA VAL A 285 8.82 7.45 -34.80
C VAL A 285 9.52 8.28 -35.87
N SER A 286 9.01 9.50 -36.12
CA SER A 286 9.62 10.47 -37.04
C SER A 286 10.50 11.46 -36.27
N THR A 287 11.75 11.59 -36.69
CA THR A 287 12.73 12.53 -36.10
C THR A 287 12.85 13.77 -36.96
N THR A 288 12.69 14.97 -36.35
CA THR A 288 12.92 16.25 -37.03
C THR A 288 14.08 16.99 -36.37
N SER A 289 15.18 17.20 -37.11
CA SER A 289 16.37 17.91 -36.65
C SER A 289 16.60 19.17 -37.47
N THR A 290 16.74 20.33 -36.82
CA THR A 290 17.00 21.62 -37.46
C THR A 290 18.44 22.11 -37.22
N THR A 291 19.13 22.45 -38.31
CA THR A 291 20.48 23.03 -38.30
C THR A 291 20.51 24.32 -39.10
N SER A 292 21.17 25.37 -38.58
CA SER A 292 21.49 26.62 -39.29
C SER A 292 22.96 27.02 -39.02
N GLN A 293 23.55 27.82 -39.91
CA GLN A 293 25.01 28.02 -40.00
C GLN A 293 25.51 29.46 -39.69
N LYS A 294 26.84 29.61 -39.73
CA LYS A 294 27.72 30.82 -39.60
C LYS A 294 27.28 31.98 -40.52
N GLY A 295 27.73 33.24 -40.38
CA GLY A 295 28.78 33.94 -39.59
C GLY A 295 28.87 35.40 -40.12
N PRO A 296 30.03 36.12 -40.17
CA PRO A 296 31.34 35.97 -39.52
C PRO A 296 31.99 37.33 -39.02
N MET A 297 33.31 37.34 -38.72
CA MET A 297 34.26 38.51 -38.62
C MET A 297 34.16 39.46 -37.39
N SER A 298 35.25 40.08 -36.86
CA SER A 298 36.71 40.02 -37.15
C SER A 298 37.60 40.59 -36.00
N THR A 299 38.89 40.15 -35.87
CA THR A 299 40.09 40.87 -35.30
C THR A 299 40.09 41.37 -33.82
N THR A 300 41.15 41.34 -32.98
CA THR A 300 42.51 40.69 -32.93
C THR A 300 42.86 40.44 -31.42
N VAL A 301 44.06 40.39 -30.77
CA VAL A 301 45.51 40.70 -31.01
C VAL A 301 46.38 39.68 -30.21
N ALA A 302 47.70 39.91 -30.03
CA ALA A 302 48.67 39.10 -29.23
C ALA A 302 48.95 39.72 -27.82
N GLY A 303 49.70 39.11 -26.87
CA GLY A 303 50.37 37.80 -26.79
C GLY A 303 51.38 37.65 -25.60
N SER A 304 52.13 36.55 -25.59
CA SER A 304 53.44 36.28 -24.90
C SER A 304 53.62 36.38 -23.36
N GLN A 305 53.71 35.19 -22.73
CA GLN A 305 54.82 34.62 -21.91
C GLN A 305 55.32 35.15 -20.52
N GLU A 306 55.82 34.16 -19.74
CA GLU A 306 56.83 34.17 -18.65
C GLU A 306 56.54 34.71 -17.22
N GLY A 307 57.32 34.20 -16.24
CA GLY A 307 57.89 35.09 -15.20
C GLY A 307 57.72 34.81 -13.69
N SER A 308 57.93 33.58 -13.19
CA SER A 308 57.90 33.23 -11.74
C SER A 308 58.60 34.22 -10.76
N LYS A 309 57.86 34.71 -9.75
CA LYS A 309 58.20 34.78 -8.29
C LYS A 309 57.08 35.48 -7.49
N GLY A 310 57.06 35.36 -6.16
CA GLY A 310 56.01 35.95 -5.31
C GLY A 310 56.45 36.43 -3.93
N THR A 311 55.60 37.26 -3.31
CA THR A 311 55.69 37.78 -1.92
C THR A 311 54.30 38.25 -1.43
N LYS A 312 54.18 38.64 -0.14
CA LYS A 312 52.94 38.93 0.60
C LYS A 312 53.28 39.84 1.81
N PRO A 313 52.31 40.32 2.64
CA PRO A 313 51.20 41.30 2.47
C PRO A 313 51.74 42.73 2.81
N PRO A 314 51.07 43.72 3.49
CA PRO A 314 49.66 43.97 3.91
C PRO A 314 49.19 45.42 3.58
N PRO A 315 48.19 46.07 4.25
CA PRO A 315 47.06 45.62 5.09
C PRO A 315 45.68 46.05 4.54
N ALA A 316 44.61 45.88 5.33
CA ALA A 316 43.22 46.18 4.95
C ALA A 316 42.70 47.54 5.48
N VAL A 317 41.60 48.02 4.89
CA VAL A 317 40.69 49.04 5.46
C VAL A 317 39.41 48.34 5.92
N SER A 318 38.78 48.83 7.00
CA SER A 318 37.63 48.20 7.65
C SER A 318 36.48 49.17 7.83
N THR A 319 35.25 48.73 7.56
CA THR A 319 34.02 49.44 7.95
C THR A 319 32.90 48.47 8.32
N THR A 320 32.80 48.22 9.63
CA THR A 320 31.56 48.06 10.41
C THR A 320 30.65 46.82 10.18
N LYS A 321 30.28 46.17 11.28
CA LYS A 321 29.47 44.94 11.34
C LYS A 321 27.96 45.20 11.22
N ILE A 322 27.26 44.20 10.68
CA ILE A 322 25.90 43.80 11.10
C ILE A 322 26.05 42.39 11.71
N PRO A 323 25.33 42.02 12.80
CA PRO A 323 25.54 40.73 13.48
C PRO A 323 25.14 39.52 12.62
N PRO A 324 25.78 38.35 12.81
CA PRO A 324 25.52 37.16 12.01
C PRO A 324 24.22 36.46 12.44
N VAL A 325 23.34 36.17 11.48
CA VAL A 325 22.28 35.18 11.67
C VAL A 325 22.90 33.78 11.54
N THR A 326 22.92 33.03 12.64
CA THR A 326 23.44 31.65 12.69
C THR A 326 22.46 30.65 12.08
N ASN A 327 22.34 30.63 10.75
CA ASN A 327 21.63 29.58 10.04
C ASN A 327 22.47 28.28 10.00
N ILE A 328 22.50 27.57 11.13
CA ILE A 328 22.88 26.15 11.16
C ILE A 328 21.68 25.35 10.65
N PHE A 329 21.58 25.15 9.33
CA PHE A 329 20.89 24.02 8.70
C PHE A 329 21.39 23.90 7.25
N PRO A 330 22.10 22.82 6.86
CA PRO A 330 22.30 22.53 5.45
C PRO A 330 20.95 22.19 4.81
N LEU A 331 20.66 22.79 3.65
CA LEU A 331 19.49 22.42 2.86
C LEU A 331 19.61 20.94 2.45
N PRO A 332 18.55 20.12 2.55
CA PRO A 332 18.59 18.74 2.09
C PRO A 332 19.03 18.66 0.62
N GLU A 333 20.04 17.85 0.34
CA GLU A 333 20.61 17.74 -1.00
C GLU A 333 19.52 17.30 -1.98
N ARG A 334 19.30 18.11 -3.04
CA ARG A 334 18.18 17.90 -3.97
C ARG A 334 18.38 16.68 -4.87
N PHE A 335 19.62 16.21 -4.96
CA PHE A 335 20.08 15.10 -5.76
C PHE A 335 21.10 14.29 -4.96
N CYS A 336 21.09 12.98 -5.11
CA CYS A 336 22.17 12.12 -4.64
C CYS A 336 23.39 12.29 -5.54
N GLU A 337 24.55 12.55 -4.94
CA GLU A 337 25.80 12.77 -5.66
C GLU A 337 26.29 11.57 -6.47
N ALA A 338 27.00 11.84 -7.57
CA ALA A 338 27.47 10.80 -8.48
C ALA A 338 28.58 9.94 -7.82
N LEU A 339 28.46 8.62 -7.87
CA LEU A 339 29.44 7.70 -7.25
C LEU A 339 29.64 6.41 -8.05
N ASP A 340 30.72 5.69 -7.77
CA ASP A 340 30.95 4.32 -8.25
C ASP A 340 30.71 3.34 -7.12
N ALA A 341 29.77 2.40 -7.30
CA ALA A 341 29.46 1.36 -6.32
C ALA A 341 29.21 0.03 -7.01
N ARG A 342 29.85 -1.02 -6.48
CA ARG A 342 29.82 -2.41 -7.01
C ARG A 342 30.27 -2.51 -8.49
N GLY A 343 31.12 -1.59 -8.95
CA GLY A 343 31.64 -1.56 -10.33
C GLY A 343 30.66 -0.95 -11.33
N ILE A 344 29.68 -0.19 -10.85
CA ILE A 344 28.72 0.58 -11.65
C ILE A 344 28.86 2.06 -11.28
N LYS A 345 28.89 2.93 -12.29
CA LYS A 345 28.83 4.38 -12.13
C LYS A 345 27.39 4.86 -12.09
N TRP A 346 27.00 5.40 -10.94
CA TRP A 346 25.69 5.95 -10.65
C TRP A 346 25.75 7.48 -10.87
N PRO A 347 25.00 8.03 -11.86
CA PRO A 347 24.99 9.46 -12.13
C PRO A 347 24.26 10.23 -11.02
N GLN A 348 24.52 11.54 -10.93
CA GLN A 348 23.78 12.42 -10.01
C GLN A 348 22.27 12.32 -10.29
N THR A 349 21.48 12.02 -9.25
CA THR A 349 20.10 11.54 -9.41
C THR A 349 19.16 12.27 -8.45
N GLN A 350 17.99 12.72 -8.93
CA GLN A 350 17.03 13.48 -8.11
C GLN A 350 16.47 12.65 -6.95
N ARG A 351 16.29 13.28 -5.78
CA ARG A 351 15.70 12.64 -4.59
C ARG A 351 14.36 11.95 -4.90
N GLY A 352 14.20 10.71 -4.44
CA GLY A 352 13.04 9.86 -4.72
C GLY A 352 13.10 9.06 -6.02
N MET A 353 14.01 9.37 -6.94
CA MET A 353 14.16 8.59 -8.17
C MET A 353 14.98 7.33 -7.90
N MET A 354 14.52 6.21 -8.45
CA MET A 354 15.34 5.04 -8.70
C MET A 354 16.03 5.19 -10.06
N VAL A 355 17.33 4.95 -10.12
CA VAL A 355 18.08 4.88 -11.38
C VAL A 355 18.45 3.44 -11.67
N GLU A 356 18.26 3.03 -12.92
CA GLU A 356 18.76 1.77 -13.46
C GLU A 356 20.04 1.98 -14.27
N ARG A 357 20.98 1.03 -14.18
CA ARG A 357 22.23 0.95 -14.95
C ARG A 357 22.43 -0.50 -15.44
N PRO A 358 23.22 -0.73 -16.51
CA PRO A 358 23.66 -2.08 -16.87
C PRO A 358 24.47 -2.74 -15.74
N CYS A 359 24.29 -4.05 -15.56
CA CYS A 359 25.04 -4.85 -14.59
C CYS A 359 26.56 -4.85 -14.83
N PRO A 360 27.40 -5.15 -13.80
CA PRO A 360 28.85 -5.09 -13.92
C PRO A 360 29.41 -6.20 -14.82
N LYS A 361 30.60 -5.95 -15.38
CA LYS A 361 31.30 -6.86 -16.31
C LYS A 361 31.34 -8.31 -15.79
N GLY A 362 30.84 -9.24 -16.58
CA GLY A 362 30.71 -10.67 -16.23
C GLY A 362 29.25 -11.09 -15.98
N THR A 363 28.36 -10.14 -15.69
CA THR A 363 26.92 -10.37 -15.51
C THR A 363 26.07 -9.65 -16.55
N ARG A 364 24.80 -10.05 -16.69
CA ARG A 364 23.82 -9.54 -17.64
C ARG A 364 22.49 -9.26 -16.93
N GLY A 365 21.89 -8.12 -17.26
CA GLY A 365 20.67 -7.59 -16.66
C GLY A 365 20.76 -6.09 -16.41
N THR A 366 19.84 -5.56 -15.62
CA THR A 366 19.90 -4.21 -15.03
C THR A 366 20.13 -4.29 -13.52
N ALA A 367 20.89 -3.34 -13.01
CA ALA A 367 21.03 -3.04 -11.59
C ALA A 367 20.25 -1.76 -11.29
N SER A 368 19.66 -1.62 -10.10
CA SER A 368 18.95 -0.41 -9.70
C SER A 368 19.51 0.17 -8.40
N TYR A 369 19.37 1.48 -8.21
CA TYR A 369 19.75 2.14 -6.96
C TYR A 369 18.78 3.28 -6.66
N LEU A 370 18.36 3.40 -5.40
CA LEU A 370 17.37 4.36 -4.95
C LEU A 370 18.05 5.57 -4.30
N CYS A 371 17.70 6.77 -4.78
CA CYS A 371 18.05 8.02 -4.14
C CYS A 371 16.99 8.38 -3.07
N MET A 372 17.36 8.43 -1.80
CA MET A 372 16.40 8.50 -0.69
C MET A 372 15.74 9.89 -0.59
N VAL A 373 14.41 9.91 -0.53
CA VAL A 373 13.59 11.15 -0.40
C VAL A 373 13.94 11.93 0.86
N SER A 374 14.16 11.23 1.98
CA SER A 374 14.30 11.80 3.32
C SER A 374 15.67 12.41 3.61
N THR A 375 16.74 11.90 2.99
CA THR A 375 18.13 12.33 3.27
C THR A 375 18.81 13.03 2.09
N GLY A 376 18.31 12.87 0.87
CA GLY A 376 19.03 13.31 -0.34
C GLY A 376 20.24 12.44 -0.70
N THR A 377 20.45 11.32 0.01
CA THR A 377 21.60 10.41 -0.17
C THR A 377 21.15 9.05 -0.72
N TRP A 378 22.08 8.30 -1.33
CA TRP A 378 21.78 6.95 -1.82
C TRP A 378 21.41 5.99 -0.69
N ASN A 379 20.55 5.02 -0.98
CA ASN A 379 20.09 4.02 -0.02
C ASN A 379 21.27 3.31 0.69
N PRO A 380 21.40 3.39 2.03
CA PRO A 380 22.53 2.84 2.76
C PRO A 380 22.64 1.30 2.71
N LYS A 381 21.62 0.59 2.22
CA LYS A 381 21.70 -0.85 1.91
C LYS A 381 22.52 -1.17 0.65
N GLY A 382 22.85 -0.17 -0.17
CA GLY A 382 23.56 -0.31 -1.44
C GLY A 382 22.63 -0.53 -2.65
N PRO A 383 23.20 -0.64 -3.87
CA PRO A 383 22.44 -0.89 -5.09
C PRO A 383 21.93 -2.33 -5.13
N ASP A 384 20.74 -2.51 -5.71
CA ASP A 384 20.20 -3.83 -5.98
C ASP A 384 20.83 -4.45 -7.24
N LEU A 385 21.24 -5.70 -7.08
CA LEU A 385 21.90 -6.55 -8.08
C LEU A 385 21.14 -7.88 -8.26
N SER A 386 19.91 -7.99 -7.73
CA SER A 386 19.02 -9.15 -7.81
C SER A 386 18.69 -9.59 -9.25
N ASN A 387 18.75 -8.66 -10.20
CA ASN A 387 18.57 -8.88 -11.64
C ASN A 387 19.90 -9.06 -12.41
N CYS A 388 21.05 -9.03 -11.75
CA CYS A 388 22.36 -9.25 -12.38
C CYS A 388 22.76 -10.72 -12.34
N THR A 389 22.54 -11.41 -13.47
CA THR A 389 22.81 -12.85 -13.62
C THR A 389 24.08 -13.12 -14.41
N SER A 390 24.82 -14.16 -14.03
CA SER A 390 25.92 -14.74 -14.79
C SER A 390 25.42 -15.47 -16.04
N HIS A 391 26.31 -15.63 -17.02
CA HIS A 391 25.98 -16.31 -18.27
C HIS A 391 25.47 -17.76 -18.07
N TRP A 392 26.02 -18.48 -17.09
CA TRP A 392 25.71 -19.88 -16.83
C TRP A 392 24.25 -20.11 -16.39
N VAL A 393 23.64 -19.16 -15.66
CA VAL A 393 22.23 -19.21 -15.24
C VAL A 393 21.31 -19.33 -16.45
N ASN A 394 21.61 -18.56 -17.49
CA ASN A 394 20.82 -18.53 -18.73
C ASN A 394 21.01 -19.83 -19.54
N GLN A 395 22.18 -20.47 -19.47
CA GLN A 395 22.46 -21.76 -20.09
C GLN A 395 21.72 -22.89 -19.36
N LEU A 396 21.74 -22.91 -18.02
CA LEU A 396 21.02 -23.90 -17.22
C LEU A 396 19.48 -23.77 -17.40
N ALA A 397 18.98 -22.53 -17.46
CA ALA A 397 17.59 -22.26 -17.79
C ALA A 397 17.22 -22.64 -19.24
N GLN A 398 18.17 -22.77 -20.17
CA GLN A 398 17.91 -23.36 -21.50
C GLN A 398 17.85 -24.90 -21.41
N LYS A 399 18.76 -25.52 -20.67
CA LYS A 399 18.81 -26.99 -20.47
C LYS A 399 17.56 -27.57 -19.82
N ILE A 400 16.99 -26.86 -18.84
CA ILE A 400 15.66 -27.16 -18.27
C ILE A 400 14.57 -27.19 -19.36
N ARG A 401 14.55 -26.19 -20.25
CA ARG A 401 13.57 -26.11 -21.35
C ARG A 401 13.80 -27.12 -22.47
N SER A 402 14.98 -27.74 -22.56
CA SER A 402 15.23 -28.89 -23.44
C SER A 402 15.00 -30.26 -22.78
N GLY A 403 14.49 -30.30 -21.55
CA GLY A 403 14.18 -31.56 -20.85
C GLY A 403 15.41 -32.37 -20.42
N GLU A 404 16.51 -31.69 -20.04
CA GLU A 404 17.67 -32.41 -19.50
C GLU A 404 17.35 -33.04 -18.12
N ASN A 405 17.90 -34.23 -17.87
CA ASN A 405 17.65 -35.01 -16.66
C ASN A 405 17.94 -34.22 -15.36
N ALA A 406 17.06 -34.26 -14.37
CA ALA A 406 17.18 -33.51 -13.12
C ALA A 406 18.52 -33.75 -12.39
N ALA A 407 19.01 -35.01 -12.40
CA ALA A 407 20.30 -35.34 -11.78
C ALA A 407 21.52 -34.69 -12.50
N SER A 408 21.41 -34.38 -13.79
CA SER A 408 22.46 -33.64 -14.52
C SER A 408 22.43 -32.15 -14.15
N LEU A 409 21.24 -31.55 -14.21
CA LEU A 409 20.97 -30.16 -13.86
C LEU A 409 21.38 -29.85 -12.41
N ALA A 410 21.09 -30.75 -11.46
CA ALA A 410 21.50 -30.64 -10.06
C ALA A 410 23.03 -30.57 -9.91
N ASN A 411 23.76 -31.44 -10.61
CA ASN A 411 25.22 -31.48 -10.57
C ASN A 411 25.88 -30.27 -11.25
N GLU A 412 25.28 -29.76 -12.33
CA GLU A 412 25.77 -28.57 -13.02
C GLU A 412 25.52 -27.30 -12.17
N LEU A 413 24.34 -27.17 -11.56
CA LEU A 413 24.06 -26.12 -10.58
C LEU A 413 25.04 -26.18 -9.39
N ALA A 414 25.22 -27.36 -8.79
CA ALA A 414 26.15 -27.61 -7.69
C ALA A 414 27.65 -27.53 -8.08
N LYS A 415 27.95 -27.34 -9.37
CA LYS A 415 29.29 -27.02 -9.89
C LYS A 415 29.46 -25.50 -10.06
N HIS A 416 28.43 -24.80 -10.56
CA HIS A 416 28.46 -23.36 -10.74
C HIS A 416 28.38 -22.57 -9.42
N THR A 417 27.61 -23.04 -8.43
CA THR A 417 27.52 -22.41 -7.10
C THR A 417 28.80 -22.54 -6.25
N LYS A 418 29.80 -23.29 -6.71
CA LYS A 418 31.15 -23.36 -6.11
C LYS A 418 32.12 -22.31 -6.68
N GLY A 419 31.71 -21.56 -7.70
CA GLY A 419 32.47 -20.44 -8.27
C GLY A 419 32.16 -19.10 -7.61
N PRO A 420 32.57 -17.97 -8.22
CA PRO A 420 32.04 -16.66 -7.85
C PRO A 420 30.55 -16.57 -8.23
N VAL A 421 29.70 -16.27 -7.25
CA VAL A 421 28.24 -16.19 -7.38
C VAL A 421 27.79 -14.74 -7.17
N PHE A 422 27.01 -14.18 -8.09
CA PHE A 422 26.45 -12.83 -7.98
C PHE A 422 25.05 -12.83 -7.35
N ALA A 423 24.55 -11.67 -6.92
CA ALA A 423 23.25 -11.59 -6.23
C ALA A 423 22.09 -12.16 -7.06
N GLY A 424 22.05 -11.87 -8.36
CA GLY A 424 21.07 -12.45 -9.29
C GLY A 424 21.29 -13.93 -9.61
N ASP A 425 22.49 -14.47 -9.39
CA ASP A 425 22.72 -15.91 -9.48
C ASP A 425 22.08 -16.64 -8.31
N VAL A 426 22.08 -16.06 -7.10
CA VAL A 426 21.43 -16.66 -5.92
C VAL A 426 19.91 -16.72 -6.11
N SER A 427 19.28 -15.59 -6.45
CA SER A 427 17.83 -15.53 -6.70
C SER A 427 17.40 -16.46 -7.84
N SER A 428 18.17 -16.49 -8.93
CA SER A 428 17.90 -17.39 -10.05
C SER A 428 18.14 -18.86 -9.69
N SER A 429 19.17 -19.18 -8.90
CA SER A 429 19.45 -20.55 -8.45
C SER A 429 18.29 -21.12 -7.63
N VAL A 430 17.70 -20.34 -6.72
CA VAL A 430 16.53 -20.76 -5.95
C VAL A 430 15.37 -21.10 -6.89
N ARG A 431 15.04 -20.20 -7.82
CA ARG A 431 13.97 -20.42 -8.81
C ARG A 431 14.24 -21.61 -9.74
N LEU A 432 15.49 -21.88 -10.07
CA LEU A 432 15.89 -23.05 -10.88
C LEU A 432 15.84 -24.35 -10.06
N MET A 433 16.02 -24.30 -8.73
CA MET A 433 15.82 -25.46 -7.85
C MET A 433 14.34 -25.79 -7.67
N GLU A 434 13.45 -24.80 -7.60
CA GLU A 434 11.98 -25.02 -7.59
C GLU A 434 11.55 -25.82 -8.84
N GLN A 435 11.91 -25.33 -10.03
CA GLN A 435 11.64 -26.03 -11.30
C GLN A 435 12.29 -27.41 -11.39
N LEU A 436 13.40 -27.64 -10.68
CA LEU A 436 14.09 -28.91 -10.65
C LEU A 436 13.37 -29.96 -9.79
N VAL A 437 12.67 -29.53 -8.73
CA VAL A 437 11.80 -30.40 -7.91
C VAL A 437 10.59 -30.87 -8.72
N ASP A 438 9.96 -29.98 -9.49
CA ASP A 438 8.84 -30.33 -10.37
C ASP A 438 9.22 -31.40 -11.41
N ILE A 439 10.40 -31.25 -12.03
CA ILE A 439 10.95 -32.23 -12.99
C ILE A 439 11.30 -33.55 -12.29
N LEU A 440 11.86 -33.49 -11.07
CA LEU A 440 12.19 -34.70 -10.30
C LEU A 440 10.94 -35.50 -9.93
N ASP A 441 9.85 -34.85 -9.49
CA ASP A 441 8.60 -35.57 -9.17
C ASP A 441 7.94 -36.11 -10.44
N ALA A 442 7.95 -35.38 -11.57
CA ALA A 442 7.48 -35.92 -12.85
C ALA A 442 8.25 -37.19 -13.26
N GLN A 443 9.58 -37.18 -13.17
CA GLN A 443 10.41 -38.37 -13.43
C GLN A 443 10.15 -39.50 -12.42
N LEU A 444 9.89 -39.18 -11.14
CA LEU A 444 9.51 -40.17 -10.13
C LEU A 444 8.09 -40.72 -10.32
N GLN A 445 7.18 -39.98 -10.96
CA GLN A 445 5.86 -40.45 -11.34
C GLN A 445 5.92 -41.45 -12.50
N GLU A 446 6.76 -41.21 -13.52
CA GLU A 446 7.00 -42.18 -14.61
C GLU A 446 7.63 -43.50 -14.13
N LEU A 447 8.38 -43.46 -13.01
CA LEU A 447 9.01 -44.63 -12.40
C LEU A 447 8.10 -45.44 -11.44
N LYS A 448 6.85 -45.01 -11.21
CA LYS A 448 5.89 -45.77 -10.37
C LYS A 448 5.31 -46.94 -11.20
N PRO A 449 5.48 -48.20 -10.77
CA PRO A 449 4.95 -49.34 -11.51
C PRO A 449 3.42 -49.32 -11.52
N SER A 450 2.82 -49.54 -12.70
CA SER A 450 1.38 -49.61 -12.85
C SER A 450 0.84 -50.91 -12.25
N GLU A 451 0.07 -50.83 -11.16
CA GLU A 451 -0.64 -51.98 -10.56
C GLU A 451 -1.87 -52.41 -11.39
N LYS A 452 -1.66 -52.67 -12.69
CA LYS A 452 -2.64 -53.28 -13.58
C LYS A 452 -1.98 -54.23 -14.57
N ASP A 453 -1.65 -55.43 -14.12
CA ASP A 453 -1.97 -56.61 -14.93
C ASP A 453 -2.09 -57.93 -14.15
N SER A 454 -2.94 -58.82 -14.68
CA SER A 454 -2.90 -60.30 -14.56
C SER A 454 -2.88 -61.00 -13.17
N ALA A 455 -4.07 -61.38 -12.67
CA ALA A 455 -4.25 -62.54 -11.76
C ALA A 455 -5.65 -63.21 -11.76
N GLY A 456 -6.48 -63.02 -12.80
CA GLY A 456 -7.87 -63.51 -12.84
C GLY A 456 -8.04 -65.02 -13.08
N ARG A 457 -7.62 -65.88 -12.15
CA ARG A 457 -7.78 -67.36 -12.25
C ARG A 457 -9.22 -67.80 -11.95
N SER A 458 -10.04 -67.93 -12.99
CA SER A 458 -11.33 -68.62 -12.91
C SER A 458 -11.16 -70.14 -12.83
N TYR A 459 -11.66 -70.76 -11.76
CA TYR A 459 -11.88 -72.20 -11.67
C TYR A 459 -13.32 -72.52 -12.09
N ASN A 460 -13.50 -73.32 -13.14
CA ASN A 460 -14.75 -74.06 -13.40
C ASN A 460 -14.57 -75.08 -14.54
N LYS A 461 -14.08 -76.28 -14.22
CA LYS A 461 -14.49 -77.53 -14.86
C LYS A 461 -14.12 -78.74 -14.01
#